data_AF-A0A524QEW3-F1
#
_entry.id   AF-A0A524QEW3-F1
#
_cell.length_a   1.000
_cell.length_b   1.000
_cell.length_c   1.000
_cell.angle_alpha   90.00
_cell.angle_beta   90.00
_cell.angle_gamma   90.00
#
_symmetry.space_group_name_H-M   'P 1'
#
loop_
_entity.id
_entity.type
_entity.pdbx_description
1 polymer ?
#
loop_
_entity_poly.entity_id
_entity_poly.type
_entity_poly.pdbx_seq_one_letter_code
_entity_poly.pdbx_strand_id
1 'polypeptide(L)'
;MGLFVDSQSQSRCRDIVLVSFLSFALLLIFAPPAIADSNLGNGAECRTNNDCRSRACFPYPDQRNYCRARDMGCADPGSDGVPFDYTANVDGHTWVCREGASWQPSDKLANGDHCNGDSECASNRCYPNPDGDRYCLAKPLDCTDSRMNGVSSGYTMQILNKSWTCIRGTGWGPAQFSEFSDGVGRHRDCSRSECNPQDGSCNARQKLKTANCERQKAIEIELAIPVSLAIAQVRDAAERAGVYPIPDHIRTRLEQYFTPSTLNKARYRVGTAGDSEMLRFAFEWLRTSAFVMGHVIIFRDEHDARNNIRLWTHELEHVNKYDILGIDGFAQRWMQPDKRGDYDEDKATIEGAATSRAIYVCSHISC
;
A
#
# COMPACT_ATOMS: atom_id res chain seq x y z
N MET A 1 44.82 44.73 5.54
CA MET A 1 45.39 44.51 6.89
C MET A 1 44.79 43.21 7.40
N GLY A 2 45.37 42.02 7.23
CA GLY A 2 46.78 41.67 7.22
C GLY A 2 47.30 41.62 8.66
N LEU A 3 47.46 40.42 9.23
CA LEU A 3 48.65 39.90 9.95
C LEU A 3 48.31 38.48 10.51
N PHE A 4 48.85 37.40 9.92
CA PHE A 4 49.94 36.49 10.41
C PHE A 4 49.53 35.64 11.64
N VAL A 5 49.33 34.31 11.59
CA VAL A 5 50.23 33.14 11.33
C VAL A 5 51.49 33.11 12.20
N ASP A 6 51.54 32.17 13.15
CA ASP A 6 52.62 31.21 13.53
C ASP A 6 52.41 30.73 15.00
N SER A 7 52.87 29.59 15.51
CA SER A 7 53.57 28.42 14.97
C SER A 7 53.48 27.27 16.01
N GLN A 8 53.79 26.06 15.52
CA GLN A 8 54.58 24.95 16.11
C GLN A 8 55.17 25.16 17.55
N SER A 9 55.53 24.18 18.39
CA SER A 9 55.85 22.75 18.27
C SER A 9 56.18 22.21 19.69
N GLN A 10 55.97 20.90 19.89
CA GLN A 10 56.68 19.93 20.75
C GLN A 10 57.26 20.34 22.13
N SER A 11 56.94 19.52 23.14
CA SER A 11 57.98 18.88 23.97
C SER A 11 57.47 17.62 24.68
N ARG A 12 58.32 16.59 24.65
CA ARG A 12 58.21 15.29 25.35
C ARG A 12 58.88 15.37 26.72
N CYS A 13 58.41 14.59 27.69
CA CYS A 13 59.17 13.88 28.76
C CYS A 13 58.20 12.89 29.45
N ARG A 14 58.36 11.55 29.35
CA ARG A 14 59.13 10.62 30.25
C ARG A 14 58.60 10.63 31.70
N ASP A 15 58.20 9.54 32.38
CA ASP A 15 58.72 8.15 32.50
C ASP A 15 57.59 7.15 32.94
N ILE A 16 57.50 5.93 32.40
CA ILE A 16 57.96 4.60 32.93
C ILE A 16 57.50 4.24 34.36
N VAL A 17 56.57 3.26 34.49
CA VAL A 17 56.70 2.08 35.39
C VAL A 17 55.93 0.89 34.78
N LEU A 18 56.63 -0.25 34.67
CA LEU A 18 56.15 -1.59 34.32
C LEU A 18 55.18 -2.14 35.38
N VAL A 19 54.11 -2.84 34.98
CA VAL A 19 53.75 -4.16 35.55
C VAL A 19 53.09 -5.03 34.46
N SER A 20 53.73 -6.16 34.18
CA SER A 20 53.26 -7.27 33.34
C SER A 20 51.99 -7.92 33.89
N PHE A 21 51.05 -8.34 33.03
CA PHE A 21 50.37 -9.64 33.17
C PHE A 21 49.87 -10.13 31.80
N LEU A 22 50.17 -11.39 31.52
CA LEU A 22 49.76 -12.15 30.34
C LEU A 22 48.23 -12.24 30.23
N SER A 23 47.72 -12.16 29.00
CA SER A 23 46.59 -13.01 28.55
C SER A 23 46.58 -13.10 27.02
N PHE A 24 47.02 -14.27 26.55
CA PHE A 24 46.71 -14.84 25.24
C PHE A 24 45.21 -15.12 25.17
N ALA A 25 44.48 -14.58 24.18
CA ALA A 25 43.28 -15.23 23.66
C ALA A 25 42.80 -14.61 22.33
N LEU A 26 42.89 -15.44 21.27
CA LEU A 26 41.90 -15.62 20.20
C LEU A 26 41.54 -14.44 19.28
N LEU A 27 42.32 -14.31 18.20
CA LEU A 27 41.81 -13.81 16.91
C LEU A 27 40.85 -14.87 16.32
N LEU A 28 39.54 -14.64 16.42
CA LEU A 28 38.55 -15.35 15.62
C LEU A 28 38.49 -14.71 14.23
N ILE A 29 39.05 -15.44 13.27
CA ILE A 29 38.88 -15.19 11.84
C ILE A 29 37.41 -15.48 11.51
N PHE A 30 36.63 -14.45 11.15
CA PHE A 30 35.35 -14.65 10.49
C PHE A 30 35.62 -15.14 9.07
N ALA A 31 35.68 -16.47 8.89
CA ALA A 31 35.52 -17.07 7.58
C ALA A 31 34.09 -16.75 7.09
N PRO A 32 33.88 -16.28 5.85
CA PRO A 32 32.55 -16.26 5.27
C PRO A 32 31.99 -17.69 5.31
N PRO A 33 30.68 -17.88 5.54
CA PRO A 33 30.10 -19.22 5.52
C PRO A 33 30.43 -19.85 4.16
N ALA A 34 30.98 -21.06 4.20
CA ALA A 34 31.18 -21.86 3.01
C ALA A 34 29.84 -21.97 2.28
N ILE A 35 29.81 -21.60 1.00
CA ILE A 35 28.70 -21.95 0.12
C ILE A 35 28.72 -23.47 0.05
N ALA A 36 27.81 -24.12 0.76
CA ALA A 36 27.64 -25.56 0.66
C ALA A 36 27.24 -25.87 -0.79
N ASP A 37 28.04 -26.67 -1.49
CA ASP A 37 27.68 -27.19 -2.80
C ASP A 37 26.40 -28.02 -2.67
N SER A 38 25.34 -27.57 -3.34
CA SER A 38 24.04 -28.24 -3.41
C SER A 38 24.19 -29.59 -4.12
N ASN A 39 24.13 -30.71 -3.39
CA ASN A 39 24.35 -32.05 -3.94
C ASN A 39 23.09 -32.92 -4.06
N LEU A 40 21.91 -32.40 -3.71
CA LEU A 40 20.69 -33.19 -3.84
C LEU A 40 20.25 -33.22 -5.30
N GLY A 41 20.16 -34.43 -5.85
CA GLY A 41 19.51 -34.71 -7.13
C GLY A 41 18.00 -34.50 -7.05
N ASN A 42 17.35 -34.46 -8.21
CA ASN A 42 15.90 -34.38 -8.25
C ASN A 42 15.27 -35.59 -7.54
N GLY A 43 14.11 -35.39 -6.91
CA GLY A 43 13.40 -36.40 -6.14
C GLY A 43 13.94 -36.63 -4.72
N ALA A 44 15.05 -36.00 -4.34
CA ALA A 44 15.56 -36.03 -2.97
C ALA A 44 14.85 -34.99 -2.08
N GLU A 45 14.63 -35.34 -0.80
CA GLU A 45 13.99 -34.45 0.18
C GLU A 45 14.89 -33.24 0.48
N CYS A 46 14.32 -32.04 0.46
CA CYS A 46 15.02 -30.77 0.65
C CYS A 46 14.34 -29.88 1.68
N ARG A 47 15.06 -28.90 2.21
CA ARG A 47 14.50 -27.87 3.10
C ARG A 47 14.48 -26.51 2.43
N THR A 48 15.49 -26.22 1.61
CA THR A 48 15.62 -24.94 0.91
C THR A 48 15.96 -25.17 -0.56
N ASN A 49 15.69 -24.16 -1.40
CA ASN A 49 16.09 -24.19 -2.80
C ASN A 49 17.59 -24.44 -2.98
N ASN A 50 18.43 -23.98 -2.05
CA ASN A 50 19.88 -24.15 -2.14
C ASN A 50 20.34 -25.58 -1.86
N ASP A 51 19.48 -26.47 -1.37
CA ASP A 51 19.86 -27.86 -1.14
C ASP A 51 19.89 -28.65 -2.47
N CYS A 52 19.07 -28.21 -3.43
CA CYS A 52 18.85 -28.86 -4.71
C CYS A 52 19.81 -28.38 -5.79
N ARG A 53 20.38 -29.31 -6.56
CA ARG A 53 21.20 -28.99 -7.74
C ARG A 53 20.43 -28.15 -8.77
N SER A 54 19.11 -28.34 -8.87
CA SER A 54 18.21 -27.56 -9.75
C SER A 54 17.91 -26.15 -9.25
N ARG A 55 18.17 -25.86 -7.96
CA ARG A 55 17.68 -24.71 -7.18
C ARG A 55 16.17 -24.63 -7.01
N ALA A 56 15.49 -25.77 -7.08
CA ALA A 56 14.04 -25.89 -7.04
C ALA A 56 13.61 -26.90 -5.98
N CYS A 57 13.30 -26.42 -4.78
CA CYS A 57 12.76 -27.19 -3.66
C CYS A 57 11.27 -26.87 -3.51
N PHE A 58 10.40 -27.84 -3.78
CA PHE A 58 8.95 -27.63 -3.85
C PHE A 58 8.20 -28.64 -2.97
N PRO A 59 7.03 -28.25 -2.41
CA PRO A 59 6.23 -29.12 -1.58
C PRO A 59 5.61 -30.28 -2.35
N TYR A 60 5.44 -31.41 -1.67
CA TYR A 60 4.72 -32.61 -2.10
C TYR A 60 3.55 -32.91 -1.13
N PRO A 61 2.52 -33.67 -1.56
CA PRO A 61 1.35 -33.96 -0.73
C PRO A 61 1.59 -34.59 0.64
N ASP A 62 2.73 -35.24 0.84
CA ASP A 62 3.12 -35.86 2.12
C ASP A 62 3.69 -34.86 3.15
N GLN A 63 3.53 -33.55 2.89
CA GLN A 63 3.97 -32.43 3.72
C GLN A 63 5.49 -32.21 3.76
N ARG A 64 6.25 -32.90 2.91
CA ARG A 64 7.70 -32.68 2.74
C ARG A 64 7.99 -31.96 1.44
N ASN A 65 9.21 -31.46 1.29
CA ASN A 65 9.66 -30.82 0.05
C ASN A 65 10.69 -31.70 -0.66
N TYR A 66 10.67 -31.66 -1.98
CA TYR A 66 11.57 -32.44 -2.82
C TYR A 66 12.18 -31.60 -3.92
N CYS A 67 13.40 -31.96 -4.32
CA CYS A 67 14.08 -31.32 -5.43
C CYS A 67 13.37 -31.65 -6.75
N ARG A 68 13.01 -30.62 -7.51
CA ARG A 68 12.35 -30.76 -8.81
C ARG A 68 13.30 -30.37 -9.93
N ALA A 69 13.25 -31.06 -11.07
CA ALA A 69 13.90 -30.59 -12.29
C ALA A 69 13.29 -29.25 -12.75
N ARG A 70 14.04 -28.48 -13.53
CA ARG A 70 13.62 -27.13 -13.95
C ARG A 70 12.51 -27.12 -14.99
N ASP A 71 12.41 -28.20 -15.75
CA ASP A 71 11.48 -28.45 -16.84
C ASP A 71 10.22 -29.21 -16.40
N MET A 72 10.15 -29.64 -15.15
CA MET A 72 9.00 -30.37 -14.60
C MET A 72 8.04 -29.43 -13.85
N GLY A 73 6.77 -29.83 -13.81
CA GLY A 73 5.69 -29.06 -13.19
C GLY A 73 5.72 -29.12 -11.66
N CYS A 74 5.70 -30.31 -11.09
CA CYS A 74 5.69 -30.52 -9.63
C CYS A 74 6.81 -31.45 -9.17
N ALA A 75 7.25 -31.29 -7.92
CA ALA A 75 8.22 -32.20 -7.32
C ALA A 75 7.59 -33.57 -7.08
N ASP A 76 8.35 -34.65 -7.17
CA ASP A 76 7.85 -36.00 -6.92
C ASP A 76 8.98 -36.85 -6.31
N PRO A 77 8.76 -37.55 -5.17
CA PRO A 77 9.81 -38.28 -4.47
C PRO A 77 10.46 -39.36 -5.33
N GLY A 78 11.78 -39.34 -5.41
CA GLY A 78 12.56 -40.33 -6.15
C GLY A 78 12.52 -40.20 -7.67
N SER A 79 11.95 -39.13 -8.23
CA SER A 79 11.92 -38.87 -9.68
C SER A 79 12.39 -37.45 -10.02
N ASP A 80 12.50 -37.13 -11.32
CA ASP A 80 12.84 -35.77 -11.76
C ASP A 80 11.72 -34.73 -11.47
N GLY A 81 10.55 -35.20 -11.01
CA GLY A 81 9.30 -34.47 -10.93
C GLY A 81 8.28 -35.03 -11.91
N VAL A 82 7.12 -34.40 -11.97
CA VAL A 82 6.01 -34.78 -12.87
C VAL A 82 5.56 -33.60 -13.71
N PRO A 83 5.06 -33.81 -14.95
CA PRO A 83 4.51 -32.75 -15.76
C PRO A 83 3.22 -32.20 -15.13
N PHE A 84 2.77 -31.02 -15.60
CA PHE A 84 1.45 -30.52 -15.26
C PHE A 84 0.36 -31.51 -15.71
N ASP A 85 -0.78 -31.47 -15.01
CA ASP A 85 -1.92 -32.37 -15.12
C ASP A 85 -1.67 -33.83 -14.73
N TYR A 86 -0.44 -34.17 -14.30
CA TYR A 86 -0.16 -35.47 -13.71
C TYR A 86 -0.94 -35.66 -12.41
N THR A 87 -1.52 -36.85 -12.24
CA THR A 87 -2.34 -37.20 -11.07
C THR A 87 -1.66 -38.30 -10.26
N ALA A 88 -1.58 -38.13 -8.94
CA ALA A 88 -1.05 -39.13 -8.02
C ALA A 88 -2.06 -39.41 -6.90
N ASN A 89 -2.02 -40.63 -6.36
CA ASN A 89 -2.70 -40.96 -5.12
C ASN A 89 -1.66 -41.00 -4.00
N VAL A 90 -1.78 -40.08 -3.05
CA VAL A 90 -0.87 -39.96 -1.89
C VAL A 90 -1.73 -39.94 -0.64
N ASP A 91 -1.41 -40.82 0.31
CA ASP A 91 -2.14 -41.00 1.58
C ASP A 91 -3.67 -41.18 1.42
N GLY A 92 -4.08 -41.87 0.35
CA GLY A 92 -5.50 -42.14 0.06
C GLY A 92 -6.26 -40.97 -0.55
N HIS A 93 -5.58 -39.87 -0.87
CA HIS A 93 -6.14 -38.72 -1.56
C HIS A 93 -5.57 -38.61 -2.98
N THR A 94 -6.43 -38.25 -3.94
CA THR A 94 -6.01 -37.98 -5.30
C THR A 94 -5.57 -36.52 -5.42
N TRP A 95 -4.35 -36.30 -5.88
CA TRP A 95 -3.73 -34.99 -6.09
C TRP A 95 -3.42 -34.79 -7.57
N VAL A 96 -3.51 -33.56 -8.04
CA VAL A 96 -3.19 -33.15 -9.41
C VAL A 96 -2.07 -32.11 -9.36
N CYS A 97 -1.04 -32.30 -10.18
CA CYS A 97 0.01 -31.32 -10.40
C CYS A 97 -0.53 -30.20 -11.31
N ARG A 98 -0.76 -28.99 -10.79
CA ARG A 98 -1.36 -27.90 -11.58
C ARG A 98 -0.36 -26.78 -11.87
N GLU A 99 -0.50 -26.17 -13.05
CA GLU A 99 0.36 -25.07 -13.49
C GLU A 99 0.29 -23.89 -12.51
N GLY A 100 1.46 -23.43 -12.04
CA GLY A 100 1.59 -22.29 -11.12
C GLY A 100 1.07 -22.52 -9.69
N ALA A 101 0.56 -23.70 -9.37
CA ALA A 101 -0.04 -23.99 -8.06
C ALA A 101 0.49 -25.26 -7.36
N SER A 102 1.51 -25.92 -7.94
CA SER A 102 2.08 -27.19 -7.44
C SER A 102 1.00 -28.28 -7.29
N TRP A 103 1.24 -29.27 -6.43
CA TRP A 103 0.27 -30.30 -6.08
C TRP A 103 -0.96 -29.73 -5.37
N GLN A 104 -2.14 -30.08 -5.88
CA GLN A 104 -3.42 -29.71 -5.28
C GLN A 104 -4.35 -30.92 -5.17
N PRO A 105 -5.21 -30.98 -4.14
CA PRO A 105 -6.21 -32.04 -4.04
C PRO A 105 -7.14 -31.99 -5.26
N SER A 106 -7.43 -33.15 -5.86
CA SER A 106 -8.30 -33.24 -7.04
C SER A 106 -9.75 -32.84 -6.77
N ASP A 107 -10.19 -32.91 -5.51
CA ASP A 107 -11.50 -32.50 -5.03
C ASP A 107 -11.60 -31.00 -4.69
N LYS A 108 -10.48 -30.27 -4.82
CA LYS A 108 -10.41 -28.82 -4.60
C LYS A 108 -10.21 -28.09 -5.92
N LEU A 109 -10.81 -26.91 -5.98
CA LEU A 109 -10.66 -25.96 -7.06
C LEU A 109 -9.25 -25.37 -7.07
N ALA A 110 -8.73 -25.18 -8.28
CA ALA A 110 -7.44 -24.58 -8.53
C ALA A 110 -7.49 -23.07 -8.33
N ASN A 111 -6.33 -22.43 -8.13
CA ASN A 111 -6.30 -20.97 -8.08
C ASN A 111 -6.74 -20.41 -9.46
N GLY A 112 -7.57 -19.37 -9.44
CA GLY A 112 -8.21 -18.82 -10.64
C GLY A 112 -9.52 -19.51 -11.04
N ASP A 113 -9.88 -20.64 -10.44
CA ASP A 113 -11.20 -21.27 -10.67
C ASP A 113 -12.31 -20.53 -9.94
N HIS A 114 -13.50 -20.50 -10.54
CA HIS A 114 -14.71 -19.93 -9.93
C HIS A 114 -15.12 -20.75 -8.71
N CYS A 115 -15.40 -20.06 -7.60
CA CYS A 115 -15.73 -20.69 -6.33
C CYS A 115 -16.93 -20.02 -5.66
N ASN A 116 -17.67 -20.77 -4.84
CA ASN A 116 -18.79 -20.23 -4.05
C ASN A 116 -18.41 -20.02 -2.58
N GLY A 117 -17.35 -20.68 -2.10
CA GLY A 117 -16.90 -20.58 -0.72
C GLY A 117 -15.44 -20.98 -0.54
N ASP A 118 -14.82 -20.49 0.54
CA ASP A 118 -13.39 -20.67 0.80
C ASP A 118 -12.97 -22.14 0.79
N SER A 119 -13.80 -23.03 1.38
CA SER A 119 -13.50 -24.46 1.51
C SER A 119 -13.42 -25.21 0.18
N GLU A 120 -13.89 -24.63 -0.92
CA GLU A 120 -13.79 -25.24 -2.26
C GLU A 120 -12.38 -25.09 -2.83
N CYS A 121 -11.66 -24.05 -2.41
CA CYS A 121 -10.32 -23.72 -2.92
C CYS A 121 -9.22 -24.48 -2.17
N ALA A 122 -8.21 -24.95 -2.90
CA ALA A 122 -7.03 -25.57 -2.28
C ALA A 122 -6.31 -24.64 -1.28
N SER A 123 -6.40 -23.32 -1.48
CA SER A 123 -5.83 -22.30 -0.61
C SER A 123 -6.69 -21.93 0.61
N ASN A 124 -7.93 -22.45 0.69
CA ASN A 124 -9.01 -21.96 1.56
C ASN A 124 -9.28 -20.45 1.40
N ARG A 125 -9.21 -19.91 0.18
CA ARG A 125 -9.51 -18.50 -0.11
C ARG A 125 -10.27 -18.35 -1.41
N CYS A 126 -11.57 -18.08 -1.30
CA CYS A 126 -12.45 -17.76 -2.41
C CYS A 126 -12.73 -16.25 -2.40
N TYR A 127 -12.06 -15.51 -3.29
CA TYR A 127 -11.98 -14.06 -3.23
C TYR A 127 -12.87 -13.38 -4.27
N PRO A 128 -13.59 -12.30 -3.92
CA PRO A 128 -14.43 -11.58 -4.88
C PRO A 128 -13.60 -10.84 -5.93
N ASN A 129 -14.15 -10.80 -7.15
CA ASN A 129 -13.57 -10.15 -8.32
C ASN A 129 -14.56 -9.09 -8.87
N PRO A 130 -14.05 -7.99 -9.45
CA PRO A 130 -14.79 -6.93 -10.14
C PRO A 130 -15.85 -7.34 -11.16
N ASP A 131 -15.74 -8.53 -11.74
CA ASP A 131 -16.74 -9.08 -12.67
C ASP A 131 -18.02 -9.56 -11.96
N GLY A 132 -18.03 -9.56 -10.62
CA GLY A 132 -19.15 -10.01 -9.78
C GLY A 132 -19.02 -11.46 -9.31
N ASP A 133 -18.03 -12.18 -9.82
CA ASP A 133 -17.75 -13.57 -9.45
C ASP A 133 -16.70 -13.66 -8.35
N ARG A 134 -16.40 -14.88 -7.90
CA ARG A 134 -15.36 -15.16 -6.92
C ARG A 134 -14.44 -16.24 -7.46
N TYR A 135 -13.15 -16.11 -7.16
CA TYR A 135 -12.14 -17.03 -7.66
C TYR A 135 -11.18 -17.47 -6.55
N CYS A 136 -10.65 -18.68 -6.69
CA CYS A 136 -9.70 -19.22 -5.72
C CYS A 136 -8.35 -18.48 -5.78
N LEU A 137 -7.90 -17.97 -4.64
CA LEU A 137 -6.72 -17.10 -4.54
C LEU A 137 -5.51 -17.83 -3.93
N ALA A 138 -4.38 -17.84 -4.62
CA ALA A 138 -3.14 -18.39 -4.07
C ALA A 138 -2.63 -17.58 -2.87
N LYS A 139 -1.94 -18.25 -1.94
CA LYS A 139 -1.14 -17.58 -0.89
C LYS A 139 0.29 -17.34 -1.41
N PRO A 140 0.94 -16.20 -1.13
CA PRO A 140 0.53 -15.11 -0.24
C PRO A 140 -0.14 -13.91 -0.95
N LEU A 141 -0.80 -14.12 -2.09
CA LEU A 141 -1.27 -13.06 -2.97
C LEU A 141 -2.55 -12.39 -2.44
N ASP A 142 -2.89 -11.21 -2.97
CA ASP A 142 -3.91 -10.34 -2.39
C ASP A 142 -5.21 -10.31 -3.21
N CYS A 143 -5.14 -10.48 -4.53
CA CYS A 143 -6.30 -10.51 -5.43
C CYS A 143 -6.12 -11.56 -6.53
N THR A 144 -7.18 -11.99 -7.22
CA THR A 144 -7.14 -12.99 -8.31
C THR A 144 -8.21 -12.65 -9.36
N ASP A 145 -8.07 -13.22 -10.55
CA ASP A 145 -9.10 -13.25 -11.59
C ASP A 145 -9.22 -14.66 -12.19
N SER A 146 -10.13 -14.85 -13.15
CA SER A 146 -10.36 -16.13 -13.84
C SER A 146 -9.18 -16.68 -14.65
N ARG A 147 -8.05 -15.96 -14.72
CA ARG A 147 -6.90 -16.26 -15.59
C ARG A 147 -5.58 -16.28 -14.83
N MET A 148 -5.59 -16.00 -13.54
CA MET A 148 -4.38 -15.81 -12.75
C MET A 148 -4.47 -16.47 -11.38
N ASN A 149 -3.36 -17.11 -10.97
CA ASN A 149 -3.18 -17.64 -9.62
C ASN A 149 -3.31 -16.58 -8.51
N GLY A 150 -3.14 -15.31 -8.87
CA GLY A 150 -3.32 -14.13 -8.05
C GLY A 150 -2.29 -13.05 -8.36
N VAL A 151 -2.46 -11.89 -7.74
CA VAL A 151 -1.58 -10.73 -7.83
C VAL A 151 -1.35 -10.11 -6.46
N SER A 152 -0.19 -9.50 -6.27
CA SER A 152 0.12 -8.75 -5.06
C SER A 152 -0.57 -7.38 -5.04
N SER A 153 -0.72 -6.81 -3.86
CA SER A 153 -1.23 -5.44 -3.69
C SER A 153 -0.48 -4.43 -4.56
N GLY A 154 -1.23 -3.48 -5.14
CA GLY A 154 -0.73 -2.43 -6.04
C GLY A 154 -0.86 -2.77 -7.52
N TYR A 155 -1.11 -4.03 -7.89
CA TYR A 155 -1.39 -4.42 -9.27
C TYR A 155 -2.71 -3.79 -9.76
N THR A 156 -2.72 -3.27 -10.99
CA THR A 156 -3.90 -2.65 -11.60
C THR A 156 -4.34 -3.40 -12.85
N MET A 157 -5.65 -3.43 -13.09
CA MET A 157 -6.21 -4.02 -14.30
C MET A 157 -7.46 -3.29 -14.78
N GLN A 158 -7.83 -3.56 -16.02
CA GLN A 158 -9.06 -3.06 -16.63
C GLN A 158 -10.05 -4.21 -16.77
N ILE A 159 -11.20 -4.08 -16.12
CA ILE A 159 -12.34 -5.01 -16.25
C ILE A 159 -13.57 -4.18 -16.58
N LEU A 160 -14.28 -4.54 -17.66
CA LEU A 160 -15.50 -3.85 -18.12
C LEU A 160 -15.32 -2.32 -18.31
N ASN A 161 -14.19 -1.91 -18.90
CA ASN A 161 -13.77 -0.50 -19.06
C ASN A 161 -13.62 0.30 -17.75
N LYS A 162 -13.47 -0.40 -16.63
CA LYS A 162 -13.21 0.19 -15.31
C LYS A 162 -11.82 -0.24 -14.83
N SER A 163 -11.09 0.71 -14.27
CA SER A 163 -9.77 0.47 -13.66
C SER A 163 -9.94 -0.02 -12.22
N TRP A 164 -9.25 -1.10 -11.89
CA TRP A 164 -9.24 -1.70 -10.55
C TRP A 164 -7.81 -1.79 -10.03
N THR A 165 -7.64 -1.60 -8.73
CA THR A 165 -6.37 -1.78 -8.03
C THR A 165 -6.53 -2.87 -6.99
N CYS A 166 -5.58 -3.79 -6.94
CA CYS A 166 -5.51 -4.81 -5.91
C CYS A 166 -5.05 -4.19 -4.57
N ILE A 167 -5.90 -4.26 -3.54
CA ILE A 167 -5.65 -3.67 -2.22
C ILE A 167 -5.43 -4.81 -1.22
N ARG A 168 -4.30 -4.74 -0.50
CA ARG A 168 -3.91 -5.76 0.50
C ARG A 168 -5.02 -5.99 1.53
N GLY A 169 -5.43 -7.24 1.72
CA GLY A 169 -6.46 -7.63 2.69
C GLY A 169 -7.91 -7.26 2.31
N THR A 170 -8.10 -6.42 1.30
CA THR A 170 -9.42 -5.98 0.83
C THR A 170 -9.83 -6.67 -0.48
N GLY A 171 -8.87 -6.98 -1.35
CA GLY A 171 -9.14 -7.47 -2.70
C GLY A 171 -9.16 -6.33 -3.71
N TRP A 172 -9.85 -6.52 -4.83
CA TRP A 172 -9.97 -5.50 -5.85
C TRP A 172 -10.85 -4.33 -5.39
N GLY A 173 -10.31 -3.11 -5.47
CA GLY A 173 -11.06 -1.87 -5.32
C GLY A 173 -11.01 -1.04 -6.59
N PRO A 174 -11.93 -0.08 -6.77
CA PRO A 174 -11.82 0.90 -7.86
C PRO A 174 -10.44 1.55 -7.78
N ALA A 175 -9.79 1.72 -8.92
CA ALA A 175 -8.43 2.26 -8.95
C ALA A 175 -8.37 3.58 -8.20
N GLN A 176 -7.35 3.72 -7.34
CA GLN A 176 -7.08 4.99 -6.65
C GLN A 176 -7.02 6.08 -7.70
N PHE A 177 -7.89 7.06 -7.55
CA PHE A 177 -8.03 8.12 -8.53
C PHE A 177 -7.01 9.23 -8.29
N SER A 178 -6.52 9.34 -7.05
CA SER A 178 -5.41 10.20 -6.65
C SER A 178 -4.04 9.55 -6.94
N GLU A 179 -3.16 10.28 -7.61
CA GLU A 179 -1.78 9.87 -7.94
C GLU A 179 -0.78 10.58 -7.01
N PHE A 180 -0.95 10.39 -5.71
CA PHE A 180 -0.09 11.05 -4.73
C PHE A 180 1.33 10.48 -4.75
N SER A 181 2.29 11.26 -5.25
CA SER A 181 3.72 10.92 -5.15
C SER A 181 4.25 11.00 -3.71
N ASP A 182 5.40 10.33 -3.49
CA ASP A 182 6.13 10.31 -2.21
C ASP A 182 6.51 11.72 -1.76
N GLY A 183 6.40 12.05 -0.48
CA GLY A 183 5.14 12.36 0.17
C GLY A 183 5.33 13.68 0.93
N VAL A 184 4.26 14.26 1.45
CA VAL A 184 4.32 15.45 2.31
C VAL A 184 4.30 14.99 3.76
N GLY A 185 5.08 15.66 4.62
CA GLY A 185 5.16 15.38 6.05
C GLY A 185 5.40 13.91 6.34
N ARG A 186 4.48 13.26 7.07
CA ARG A 186 4.63 11.86 7.51
C ARG A 186 4.78 10.87 6.35
N HIS A 187 4.26 11.20 5.17
CA HIS A 187 4.36 10.37 3.97
C HIS A 187 5.65 10.63 3.16
N ARG A 188 6.46 11.64 3.55
CA ARG A 188 7.73 11.93 2.91
C ARG A 188 8.75 10.82 3.18
N ASP A 189 9.21 10.18 2.10
CA ASP A 189 10.30 9.21 2.12
C ASP A 189 11.65 9.91 1.96
N CYS A 190 12.39 10.01 3.07
CA CYS A 190 13.72 10.60 3.11
C CYS A 190 14.86 9.56 2.96
N SER A 191 14.51 8.29 2.69
CA SER A 191 15.46 7.19 2.54
C SER A 191 15.99 7.03 1.11
N ARG A 192 15.35 7.65 0.11
CA ARG A 192 15.76 7.51 -1.29
C ARG A 192 17.11 8.15 -1.58
N SER A 193 18.04 7.33 -2.05
CA SER A 193 19.36 7.76 -2.49
C SER A 193 19.48 7.69 -4.01
N GLU A 194 19.57 8.85 -4.64
CA GLU A 194 19.96 8.99 -6.06
C GLU A 194 21.40 9.50 -6.15
N CYS A 195 22.38 8.72 -5.66
CA CYS A 195 23.78 9.01 -6.00
C CYS A 195 24.56 7.74 -6.33
N ASN A 196 25.51 7.90 -7.27
CA ASN A 196 26.42 6.86 -7.69
C ASN A 196 27.40 6.54 -6.54
N PRO A 197 27.46 5.28 -6.05
CA PRO A 197 28.38 4.87 -4.99
C PRO A 197 29.87 5.08 -5.31
N GLN A 198 30.24 5.19 -6.59
CA GLN A 198 31.62 5.43 -7.02
C GLN A 198 32.06 6.89 -6.85
N ASP A 199 31.14 7.80 -6.53
CA ASP A 199 31.47 9.19 -6.26
C ASP A 199 31.88 9.35 -4.78
N GLY A 200 33.15 9.72 -4.54
CA GLY A 200 33.71 9.88 -3.19
C GLY A 200 32.98 10.91 -2.31
N SER A 201 32.14 11.76 -2.90
CA SER A 201 31.29 12.73 -2.18
C SER A 201 29.85 12.26 -1.96
N CYS A 202 29.45 11.09 -2.51
CA CYS A 202 28.08 10.56 -2.44
C CYS A 202 27.61 10.40 -0.99
N ASN A 203 28.43 9.86 -0.09
CA ASN A 203 28.08 9.71 1.33
C ASN A 203 27.78 11.05 2.02
N ALA A 204 28.57 12.10 1.77
CA ALA A 204 28.37 13.41 2.38
C ALA A 204 27.13 14.11 1.81
N ARG A 205 26.93 14.06 0.48
CA ARG A 205 25.75 14.62 -0.18
C ARG A 205 24.47 13.88 0.20
N GLN A 206 24.51 12.57 0.36
CA GLN A 206 23.38 11.76 0.82
C GLN A 206 22.98 12.15 2.24
N LYS A 207 23.94 12.23 3.18
CA LYS A 207 23.68 12.68 4.56
C LYS A 207 23.03 14.07 4.60
N LEU A 208 23.53 15.02 3.79
CA LEU A 208 22.95 16.35 3.72
C LEU A 208 21.53 16.35 3.11
N LYS A 209 21.30 15.59 2.03
CA LYS A 209 19.98 15.44 1.40
C LYS A 209 18.97 14.83 2.37
N THR A 210 19.32 13.74 3.05
CA THR A 210 18.46 13.10 4.06
C THR A 210 18.18 14.07 5.20
N ALA A 211 19.20 14.76 5.74
CA ALA A 211 18.99 15.75 6.81
C ALA A 211 18.07 16.90 6.39
N ASN A 212 18.21 17.43 5.17
CA ASN A 212 17.33 18.47 4.64
C ASN A 212 15.90 17.95 4.44
N CYS A 213 15.75 16.72 3.95
CA CYS A 213 14.45 16.08 3.78
C CYS A 213 13.75 15.87 5.14
N GLU A 214 14.45 15.34 6.14
CA GLU A 214 13.90 15.12 7.48
C GLU A 214 13.53 16.44 8.16
N ARG A 215 14.34 17.49 7.97
CA ARG A 215 14.00 18.84 8.42
C ARG A 215 12.71 19.34 7.77
N GLN A 216 12.60 19.21 6.45
CA GLN A 216 11.39 19.64 5.71
C GLN A 216 10.17 18.83 6.16
N LYS A 217 10.30 17.52 6.31
CA LYS A 217 9.28 16.61 6.86
C LYS A 217 8.77 17.09 8.22
N ALA A 218 9.67 17.40 9.14
CA ALA A 218 9.31 17.90 10.46
C ALA A 218 8.55 19.23 10.38
N ILE A 219 9.02 20.18 9.56
CA ILE A 219 8.34 21.47 9.35
C ILE A 219 6.92 21.25 8.79
N GLU A 220 6.77 20.38 7.80
CA GLU A 220 5.46 20.08 7.18
C GLU A 220 4.48 19.46 8.19
N ILE A 221 4.96 18.59 9.08
CA ILE A 221 4.15 18.01 10.16
C ILE A 221 3.70 19.11 11.13
N GLU A 222 4.62 19.94 11.62
CA GLU A 222 4.33 20.99 12.61
C GLU A 222 3.37 22.06 12.06
N LEU A 223 3.59 22.52 10.82
CA LEU A 223 2.72 23.51 10.18
C LEU A 223 1.28 23.01 9.97
N ALA A 224 1.09 21.69 9.91
CA ALA A 224 -0.22 21.09 9.68
C ALA A 224 -1.05 20.90 10.96
N ILE A 225 -0.43 20.96 12.15
CA ILE A 225 -1.11 20.71 13.43
C ILE A 225 -2.38 21.57 13.59
N PRO A 226 -2.35 22.91 13.37
CA PRO A 226 -3.54 23.74 13.55
C PRO A 226 -4.69 23.33 12.62
N VAL A 227 -4.38 22.97 11.37
CA VAL A 227 -5.38 22.52 10.40
C VAL A 227 -5.94 21.14 10.78
N SER A 228 -5.08 20.22 11.22
CA SER A 228 -5.51 18.89 11.67
C SER A 228 -6.50 18.98 12.85
N LEU A 229 -6.19 19.83 13.83
CA LEU A 229 -7.06 20.11 14.97
C LEU A 229 -8.37 20.78 14.54
N ALA A 230 -8.31 21.76 13.63
CA ALA A 230 -9.50 22.43 13.12
C ALA A 230 -10.44 21.44 12.39
N ILE A 231 -9.90 20.55 11.55
CA ILE A 231 -10.68 19.52 10.87
C ILE A 231 -11.41 18.64 11.88
N ALA A 232 -10.70 18.13 12.90
CA ALA A 232 -11.30 17.30 13.93
C ALA A 232 -12.38 18.05 14.73
N GLN A 233 -12.10 19.27 15.17
CA GLN A 233 -13.05 20.08 15.93
C GLN A 233 -14.31 20.40 15.14
N VAL A 234 -14.17 20.76 13.86
CA VAL A 234 -15.30 21.06 12.99
C VAL A 234 -16.13 19.81 12.70
N ARG A 235 -15.47 18.67 12.44
CA ARG A 235 -16.16 17.37 12.28
C ARG A 235 -16.98 17.03 13.53
N ASP A 236 -16.36 17.05 14.70
CA ASP A 236 -17.02 16.64 15.94
C ASP A 236 -18.16 17.61 16.31
N ALA A 237 -18.01 18.91 16.02
CA ALA A 237 -19.09 19.87 16.15
C ALA A 237 -20.25 19.57 15.17
N ALA A 238 -19.93 19.17 13.94
CA ALA A 238 -20.93 18.79 12.96
C ALA A 238 -21.72 17.54 13.41
N GLU A 239 -21.04 16.52 13.91
CA GLU A 239 -21.66 15.30 14.43
C GLU A 239 -22.57 15.59 15.64
N ARG A 240 -22.11 16.39 16.61
CA ARG A 240 -22.92 16.77 17.78
C ARG A 240 -24.20 17.51 17.42
N ALA A 241 -24.15 18.33 16.38
CA ALA A 241 -25.31 19.06 15.87
C ALA A 241 -26.25 18.17 15.02
N GLY A 242 -25.86 16.92 14.75
CA GLY A 242 -26.62 15.98 13.94
C GLY A 242 -26.16 15.94 12.49
N VAL A 243 -26.04 14.71 11.99
CA VAL A 243 -25.67 14.41 10.60
C VAL A 243 -26.53 13.29 10.06
N TYR A 244 -26.68 13.24 8.74
CA TYR A 244 -27.53 12.30 8.02
C TYR A 244 -26.68 11.39 7.12
N PRO A 245 -27.11 10.15 6.83
CA PRO A 245 -26.48 9.32 5.80
C PRO A 245 -26.69 9.93 4.41
N ILE A 246 -25.88 9.55 3.42
CA ILE A 246 -26.10 9.95 2.01
C ILE A 246 -27.56 9.69 1.60
N PRO A 247 -28.27 10.64 0.96
CA PRO A 247 -29.63 10.39 0.46
C PRO A 247 -29.67 9.18 -0.48
N ASP A 248 -30.69 8.33 -0.34
CA ASP A 248 -30.75 7.03 -1.04
C ASP A 248 -30.60 7.16 -2.56
N HIS A 249 -31.25 8.14 -3.18
CA HIS A 249 -31.16 8.34 -4.63
C HIS A 249 -29.76 8.83 -5.09
N ILE A 250 -29.03 9.57 -4.25
CA ILE A 250 -27.63 9.92 -4.51
C ILE A 250 -26.75 8.67 -4.36
N ARG A 251 -26.93 7.92 -3.28
CA ARG A 251 -26.19 6.69 -2.98
C ARG A 251 -26.31 5.67 -4.09
N THR A 252 -27.52 5.33 -4.53
CA THR A 252 -27.76 4.36 -5.62
C THR A 252 -27.06 4.77 -6.90
N ARG A 253 -27.00 6.07 -7.22
CA ARG A 253 -26.32 6.55 -8.43
C ARG A 253 -24.80 6.44 -8.34
N LEU A 254 -24.24 6.46 -7.13
CA LEU A 254 -22.80 6.50 -6.87
C LEU A 254 -22.21 5.16 -6.44
N GLU A 255 -23.04 4.14 -6.17
CA GLU A 255 -22.60 2.82 -5.67
C GLU A 255 -21.63 2.08 -6.59
N GLN A 256 -21.70 2.32 -7.90
CA GLN A 256 -20.78 1.73 -8.86
C GLN A 256 -19.43 2.47 -8.98
N TYR A 257 -19.31 3.65 -8.36
CA TYR A 257 -18.13 4.51 -8.44
C TYR A 257 -17.41 4.64 -7.10
N PHE A 258 -18.04 4.32 -5.98
CA PHE A 258 -17.41 4.41 -4.66
C PHE A 258 -17.57 3.09 -3.92
N THR A 259 -16.59 2.77 -3.07
CA THR A 259 -16.67 1.54 -2.28
C THR A 259 -17.86 1.61 -1.32
N PRO A 260 -18.47 0.45 -0.97
CA PRO A 260 -19.49 0.41 0.07
C PRO A 260 -19.01 1.02 1.40
N SER A 261 -17.74 0.84 1.75
CA SER A 261 -17.12 1.45 2.93
C SER A 261 -17.21 2.99 2.89
N THR A 262 -16.80 3.61 1.78
CA THR A 262 -16.88 5.06 1.58
C THR A 262 -18.30 5.58 1.72
N LEU A 263 -19.26 4.93 1.05
CA LEU A 263 -20.66 5.36 1.05
C LEU A 263 -21.32 5.16 2.43
N ASN A 264 -20.97 4.08 3.14
CA ASN A 264 -21.52 3.75 4.45
C ASN A 264 -21.02 4.64 5.58
N LYS A 265 -19.77 5.09 5.53
CA LYS A 265 -19.23 5.98 6.56
C LYS A 265 -19.57 7.44 6.31
N ALA A 266 -19.70 7.86 5.05
CA ALA A 266 -19.96 9.26 4.74
C ALA A 266 -21.27 9.75 5.38
N ARG A 267 -21.19 10.92 6.00
CA ARG A 267 -22.31 11.62 6.60
C ARG A 267 -22.40 13.00 6.00
N TYR A 268 -23.59 13.59 6.00
CA TYR A 268 -23.76 14.96 5.54
C TYR A 268 -24.63 15.80 6.48
N ARG A 269 -24.46 17.10 6.37
CA ARG A 269 -25.37 18.09 6.92
C ARG A 269 -25.46 19.30 6.02
N VAL A 270 -26.51 20.10 6.21
CA VAL A 270 -26.75 21.34 5.48
C VAL A 270 -26.65 22.54 6.42
N GLY A 271 -25.96 23.57 5.96
CA GLY A 271 -25.79 24.83 6.65
C GLY A 271 -25.06 24.71 8.00
N THR A 272 -25.16 25.79 8.77
CA THR A 272 -24.45 25.96 10.04
C THR A 272 -25.40 26.11 11.24
N ALA A 273 -26.69 25.79 11.09
CA ALA A 273 -27.69 26.00 12.14
C ALA A 273 -27.33 25.20 13.41
N GLY A 274 -27.30 25.88 14.57
CA GLY A 274 -27.01 25.30 15.90
C GLY A 274 -25.52 25.26 16.30
N ASP A 275 -24.86 26.42 16.37
CA ASP A 275 -23.57 26.62 17.05
C ASP A 275 -22.30 26.02 16.43
N SER A 276 -21.78 26.72 15.42
CA SER A 276 -20.33 26.79 15.24
C SER A 276 -19.97 27.99 14.37
N GLU A 277 -19.51 29.09 14.99
CA GLU A 277 -18.83 30.16 14.26
C GLU A 277 -17.69 29.60 13.39
N MET A 278 -17.10 28.47 13.79
CA MET A 278 -16.08 27.78 12.99
C MET A 278 -16.62 27.21 11.67
N LEU A 279 -17.85 26.67 11.63
CA LEU A 279 -18.45 26.20 10.38
C LEU A 279 -18.73 27.35 9.42
N ARG A 280 -19.20 28.49 9.95
CA ARG A 280 -19.43 29.70 9.16
C ARG A 280 -18.12 30.28 8.63
N PHE A 281 -17.12 30.38 9.51
CA PHE A 281 -15.76 30.78 9.15
C PHE A 281 -15.15 29.85 8.10
N ALA A 282 -15.35 28.53 8.21
CA ALA A 282 -14.85 27.57 7.22
C ALA A 282 -15.43 27.82 5.83
N PHE A 283 -16.73 28.10 5.72
CA PHE A 283 -17.36 28.44 4.44
C PHE A 283 -16.88 29.78 3.86
N GLU A 284 -16.61 30.77 4.71
CA GLU A 284 -16.08 32.07 4.29
C GLU A 284 -14.61 31.94 3.86
N TRP A 285 -13.81 31.16 4.59
CA TRP A 285 -12.40 30.94 4.33
C TRP A 285 -12.15 30.07 3.10
N LEU A 286 -12.91 28.98 2.94
CA LEU A 286 -12.77 28.03 1.83
C LEU A 286 -13.49 28.49 0.55
N ARG A 287 -14.42 29.45 0.65
CA ARG A 287 -15.18 30.00 -0.49
C ARG A 287 -15.86 28.93 -1.38
N THR A 288 -16.40 27.88 -0.76
CA THR A 288 -16.96 26.70 -1.45
C THR A 288 -18.46 26.49 -1.16
N SER A 289 -19.14 25.70 -1.99
CA SER A 289 -20.52 25.23 -1.80
C SER A 289 -20.62 24.02 -0.88
N ALA A 290 -19.56 23.23 -0.76
CA ALA A 290 -19.44 22.15 0.22
C ALA A 290 -17.97 21.91 0.61
N PHE A 291 -17.74 21.29 1.76
CA PHE A 291 -16.42 20.84 2.14
C PHE A 291 -16.49 19.59 3.02
N VAL A 292 -15.39 18.83 3.08
CA VAL A 292 -15.27 17.61 3.87
C VAL A 292 -14.36 17.77 5.07
N MET A 293 -14.85 17.39 6.24
CA MET A 293 -14.09 17.27 7.47
C MET A 293 -14.05 15.80 7.91
N GLY A 294 -13.01 15.08 7.49
CA GLY A 294 -12.89 13.63 7.70
C GLY A 294 -13.89 12.83 6.87
N HIS A 295 -15.00 12.43 7.48
CA HIS A 295 -16.07 11.67 6.80
C HIS A 295 -17.41 12.44 6.77
N VAL A 296 -17.43 13.67 7.27
CA VAL A 296 -18.62 14.53 7.30
C VAL A 296 -18.52 15.57 6.21
N ILE A 297 -19.49 15.58 5.30
CA ILE A 297 -19.64 16.54 4.20
C ILE A 297 -20.61 17.62 4.65
N ILE A 298 -20.18 18.88 4.63
CA ILE A 298 -21.01 20.01 5.03
C ILE A 298 -21.35 20.79 3.77
N PHE A 299 -22.62 20.75 3.39
CA PHE A 299 -23.17 21.51 2.26
C PHE A 299 -23.65 22.88 2.74
N ARG A 300 -23.46 23.90 1.91
CA ARG A 300 -23.94 25.26 2.18
C ARG A 300 -25.46 25.32 2.12
N ASP A 301 -26.06 24.67 1.13
CA ASP A 301 -27.49 24.67 0.89
C ASP A 301 -28.06 23.27 0.65
N GLU A 302 -29.38 23.18 0.84
CA GLU A 302 -30.14 21.93 0.75
C GLU A 302 -30.26 21.43 -0.70
N HIS A 303 -30.24 22.34 -1.69
CA HIS A 303 -30.41 21.97 -3.08
C HIS A 303 -29.22 21.15 -3.58
N ASP A 304 -28.02 21.62 -3.29
CA ASP A 304 -26.77 20.93 -3.59
C ASP A 304 -26.71 19.57 -2.86
N ALA A 305 -27.02 19.56 -1.56
CA ALA A 305 -27.03 18.33 -0.77
C ALA A 305 -28.03 17.27 -1.29
N ARG A 306 -29.15 17.70 -1.88
CA ARG A 306 -30.16 16.77 -2.39
C ARG A 306 -29.97 16.37 -3.84
N ASN A 307 -29.40 17.20 -4.69
CA ASN A 307 -29.50 16.99 -6.14
C ASN A 307 -28.16 17.03 -6.89
N ASN A 308 -27.11 17.59 -6.30
CA ASN A 308 -25.87 17.85 -7.03
C ASN A 308 -24.90 16.65 -6.97
N ILE A 309 -25.10 15.71 -7.89
CA ILE A 309 -24.29 14.47 -7.97
C ILE A 309 -22.82 14.77 -8.26
N ARG A 310 -22.54 15.81 -9.05
CA ARG A 310 -21.17 16.23 -9.33
C ARG A 310 -20.47 16.67 -8.06
N LEU A 311 -21.11 17.50 -7.24
CA LEU A 311 -20.58 17.97 -5.97
C LEU A 311 -20.43 16.81 -4.97
N TRP A 312 -21.42 15.93 -4.86
CA TRP A 312 -21.28 14.72 -4.05
C TRP A 312 -20.09 13.85 -4.44
N THR A 313 -19.85 13.69 -5.74
CA THR A 313 -18.70 12.92 -6.25
C THR A 313 -17.39 13.59 -5.85
N HIS A 314 -17.30 14.92 -5.97
CA HIS A 314 -16.14 15.71 -5.55
C HIS A 314 -15.83 15.50 -4.08
N GLU A 315 -16.83 15.70 -3.22
CA GLU A 315 -16.67 15.60 -1.76
C GLU A 315 -16.40 14.16 -1.31
N LEU A 316 -17.01 13.14 -1.93
CA LEU A 316 -16.72 11.74 -1.60
C LEU A 316 -15.29 11.34 -1.96
N GLU A 317 -14.66 11.97 -2.95
CA GLU A 317 -13.25 11.75 -3.21
C GLU A 317 -12.36 12.35 -2.11
N HIS A 318 -12.76 13.47 -1.49
CA HIS A 318 -12.10 13.96 -0.27
C HIS A 318 -12.29 12.99 0.90
N VAL A 319 -13.46 12.37 1.04
CA VAL A 319 -13.69 11.30 2.04
C VAL A 319 -12.77 10.09 1.82
N ASN A 320 -12.51 9.70 0.57
CA ASN A 320 -11.52 8.66 0.24
C ASN A 320 -10.09 9.09 0.62
N LYS A 321 -9.71 10.35 0.36
CA LYS A 321 -8.39 10.87 0.72
C LYS A 321 -8.15 10.85 2.22
N TYR A 322 -9.17 11.13 3.03
CA TYR A 322 -9.05 10.99 4.48
C TYR A 322 -8.82 9.54 4.92
N ASP A 323 -9.32 8.52 4.21
CA ASP A 323 -8.97 7.12 4.53
C ASP A 323 -7.51 6.79 4.21
N ILE A 324 -7.01 7.33 3.10
CA ILE A 324 -5.64 7.07 2.64
C ILE A 324 -4.64 7.82 3.52
N LEU A 325 -4.90 9.10 3.78
CA LEU A 325 -3.95 10.01 4.41
C LEU A 325 -4.18 10.21 5.90
N GLY A 326 -5.34 9.84 6.45
CA GLY A 326 -5.78 10.32 7.76
C GLY A 326 -5.92 11.85 7.79
N ILE A 327 -6.38 12.39 8.93
CA ILE A 327 -6.53 13.86 9.09
C ILE A 327 -5.16 14.55 9.01
N ASP A 328 -4.14 14.02 9.69
CA ASP A 328 -2.81 14.63 9.70
C ASP A 328 -2.18 14.67 8.31
N GLY A 329 -2.23 13.56 7.56
CA GLY A 329 -1.67 13.52 6.22
C GLY A 329 -2.43 14.41 5.24
N PHE A 330 -3.76 14.49 5.38
CA PHE A 330 -4.57 15.42 4.62
C PHE A 330 -4.17 16.88 4.93
N ALA A 331 -4.09 17.25 6.20
CA ALA A 331 -3.72 18.59 6.65
C ALA A 331 -2.31 18.99 6.16
N GLN A 332 -1.34 18.08 6.24
CA GLN A 332 0.02 18.31 5.75
C GLN A 332 0.03 18.63 4.27
N ARG A 333 -0.73 17.87 3.48
CA ARG A 333 -0.82 18.03 2.03
C ARG A 333 -1.65 19.26 1.65
N TRP A 334 -2.69 19.60 2.42
CA TRP A 334 -3.50 20.81 2.26
C TRP A 334 -2.71 22.11 2.45
N MET A 335 -1.74 22.10 3.37
CA MET A 335 -0.89 23.26 3.64
C MET A 335 0.16 23.54 2.57
N GLN A 336 0.34 22.65 1.59
CA GLN A 336 1.23 22.84 0.45
C GLN A 336 0.40 23.27 -0.76
N PRO A 337 0.49 24.53 -1.26
CA PRO A 337 -0.34 25.00 -2.35
C PRO A 337 -0.28 24.13 -3.60
N ASP A 338 0.90 23.62 -3.96
CA ASP A 338 1.13 22.74 -5.10
C ASP A 338 0.55 21.33 -4.92
N LYS A 339 0.26 20.91 -3.68
CA LYS A 339 -0.35 19.60 -3.38
C LYS A 339 -1.81 19.70 -3.04
N ARG A 340 -2.27 20.84 -2.54
CA ARG A 340 -3.68 21.17 -2.46
C ARG A 340 -4.27 21.30 -3.86
N GLY A 341 -3.56 21.98 -4.76
CA GLY A 341 -4.02 22.25 -6.11
C GLY A 341 -5.16 23.27 -6.15
N ASP A 342 -5.79 23.34 -7.32
CA ASP A 342 -7.02 24.09 -7.58
C ASP A 342 -8.06 23.13 -8.20
N TYR A 343 -9.21 23.63 -8.61
CA TYR A 343 -10.25 22.86 -9.30
C TYR A 343 -9.88 22.54 -10.77
N ASP A 344 -8.66 22.07 -11.00
CA ASP A 344 -8.15 21.54 -12.27
C ASP A 344 -8.34 20.02 -12.37
N GLU A 345 -7.72 19.38 -13.36
CA GLU A 345 -7.76 17.91 -13.51
C GLU A 345 -6.45 17.22 -13.07
N ASP A 346 -5.58 17.90 -12.30
CA ASP A 346 -4.34 17.32 -11.80
C ASP A 346 -4.59 16.35 -10.64
N LYS A 347 -4.59 15.05 -10.96
CA LYS A 347 -4.79 13.95 -10.01
C LYS A 347 -3.69 13.84 -8.95
N ALA A 348 -2.56 14.54 -9.08
CA ALA A 348 -1.53 14.58 -8.06
C ALA A 348 -1.89 15.50 -6.87
N THR A 349 -2.90 16.37 -7.06
CA THR A 349 -3.36 17.33 -6.05
C THR A 349 -4.66 16.90 -5.36
N ILE A 350 -4.96 17.48 -4.20
CA ILE A 350 -6.21 17.22 -3.47
C ILE A 350 -7.40 17.69 -4.31
N GLU A 351 -7.47 18.94 -4.76
CA GLU A 351 -8.65 19.42 -5.48
C GLU A 351 -8.74 18.85 -6.91
N GLY A 352 -7.60 18.67 -7.60
CA GLY A 352 -7.59 18.14 -8.96
C GLY A 352 -8.02 16.68 -9.06
N ALA A 353 -7.66 15.83 -8.08
CA ALA A 353 -8.17 14.47 -8.01
C ALA A 353 -9.68 14.40 -7.75
N ALA A 354 -10.22 15.28 -6.89
CA ALA A 354 -11.66 15.34 -6.63
C ALA A 354 -12.44 15.82 -7.86
N THR A 355 -11.93 16.87 -8.52
CA THR A 355 -12.52 17.43 -9.74
C THR A 355 -12.51 16.41 -10.88
N SER A 356 -11.37 15.76 -11.12
CA SER A 356 -11.26 14.72 -12.13
C SER A 356 -12.19 13.55 -11.84
N ARG A 357 -12.42 13.17 -10.56
CA ARG A 357 -13.36 12.10 -10.21
C ARG A 357 -14.79 12.51 -10.53
N ALA A 358 -15.15 13.74 -10.20
CA ALA A 358 -16.45 14.32 -10.53
C ALA A 358 -16.70 14.34 -12.03
N ILE A 359 -15.72 14.77 -12.84
CA ILE A 359 -15.80 14.76 -14.31
C ILE A 359 -15.97 13.34 -14.84
N TYR A 360 -15.16 12.39 -14.36
CA TYR A 360 -15.26 10.99 -14.77
C TYR A 360 -16.65 10.39 -14.48
N VAL A 361 -17.20 10.59 -13.29
CA VAL A 361 -18.54 10.08 -12.97
C VAL A 361 -19.60 10.74 -13.86
N CYS A 362 -19.55 12.06 -14.02
CA CYS A 362 -20.54 12.79 -14.81
C CYS A 362 -20.44 12.58 -16.32
N SER A 363 -19.35 11.98 -16.83
CA SER A 363 -19.29 11.50 -18.22
C SER A 363 -19.99 10.15 -18.43
N HIS A 364 -20.32 9.43 -17.34
CA HIS A 364 -20.97 8.13 -17.39
C HIS A 364 -22.41 8.13 -16.85
N ILE A 365 -22.82 9.16 -16.08
CA ILE A 365 -24.18 9.35 -15.59
C ILE A 365 -24.61 10.82 -15.65
N SER A 366 -25.92 11.08 -15.66
CA SER A 366 -26.48 12.44 -15.71
C SER A 366 -26.33 13.20 -14.39
N CYS A 367 -25.21 13.87 -14.18
CA CYS A 367 -25.13 14.98 -13.23
C CYS A 367 -25.88 16.20 -13.79
#